data_AF-A0A453QS44-F1
#
_entry.id   AF-A0A453QS44-F1
#
_cell.length_a   1.000
_cell.length_b   1.000
_cell.length_c   1.000
_cell.angle_alpha   90.00
_cell.angle_beta   90.00
_cell.angle_gamma   90.00
#
_symmetry.space_group_name_H-M   'P 1'
#
loop_
_entity.id
_entity.type
_entity.pdbx_description
1 polymer ?
#
loop_
_entity_poly.entity_id
_entity_poly.type
_entity_poly.pdbx_seq_one_letter_code
_entity_poly.pdbx_strand_id
1 'polypeptide(L)'
;TVNLLEILTSCEGFMSCALVDFEIAQRIASYSKMTESPVVKISPAVSVVGNGVLSPYVASFSSRGPSLAFPRILKPDIAAPGVSILAADRNSYVFKSGTSMACPHVSAVTALLKSVHPGWSPTMIKSAIVTTASVTDRFGMPIHAEAVPRKLADPFDFGGGHIDPERAVDPGLVYDVDAREYNKFFNCTLGYLDGCESYYLNLNLPSIAVPDLKDKVVLQRTVTNVGPAEATYHLVVEGPAGIDVFVEPSVINFTRSSSKSAKFMVRF
;
A
#
# COMPACT_ATOMS: atom_id res chain seq x y z
N THR A 1 -11.15 1.09 -11.45
CA THR A 1 -10.66 0.19 -10.39
C THR A 1 -11.60 -1.00 -10.21
N VAL A 2 -12.03 -1.63 -11.30
CA VAL A 2 -12.93 -2.78 -11.29
C VAL A 2 -12.31 -3.83 -12.18
N ASN A 3 -12.52 -5.10 -11.86
CA ASN A 3 -12.02 -6.18 -12.69
C ASN A 3 -12.80 -6.23 -14.01
N LEU A 4 -12.10 -6.08 -15.13
CA LEU A 4 -12.70 -6.05 -16.48
C LEU A 4 -13.50 -7.32 -16.80
N LEU A 5 -13.19 -8.46 -16.17
CA LEU A 5 -13.96 -9.70 -16.32
C LEU A 5 -15.38 -9.58 -15.78
N GLU A 6 -15.59 -8.77 -14.74
CA GLU A 6 -16.94 -8.51 -14.20
C GLU A 6 -17.76 -7.56 -15.09
N ILE A 7 -17.16 -7.04 -16.17
CA ILE A 7 -17.80 -6.10 -17.12
C ILE A 7 -18.00 -6.74 -18.50
N LEU A 8 -17.38 -7.89 -18.77
CA LEU A 8 -17.56 -8.62 -20.03
C LEU A 8 -18.90 -9.35 -20.02
N THR A 9 -19.95 -8.66 -20.47
CA THR A 9 -21.30 -9.21 -20.62
C THR A 9 -21.35 -10.51 -21.44
N SER A 10 -20.43 -10.70 -22.38
CA SER A 10 -20.30 -11.95 -23.15
C SER A 10 -19.90 -13.16 -22.29
N CYS A 11 -19.24 -12.93 -21.16
CA CYS A 11 -18.84 -13.97 -20.20
C CYS A 11 -19.93 -14.26 -19.15
N GLU A 12 -20.96 -13.40 -19.05
CA GLU A 12 -22.11 -13.63 -18.18
C GLU A 12 -23.11 -14.56 -18.87
N GLY A 13 -22.88 -15.87 -18.77
CA GLY A 13 -23.85 -16.91 -19.15
C GLY A 13 -23.94 -17.24 -20.64
N PHE A 14 -23.30 -16.48 -21.53
CA PHE A 14 -23.28 -16.77 -22.98
C PHE A 14 -22.07 -17.58 -23.43
N MET A 15 -20.89 -17.36 -22.84
CA MET A 15 -19.64 -18.03 -23.22
C MET A 15 -18.78 -18.35 -22.00
N SER A 16 -18.11 -19.51 -22.00
CA SER A 16 -17.10 -19.82 -20.99
C SER A 16 -15.85 -18.94 -21.22
N CYS A 17 -15.42 -18.22 -20.17
CA CYS A 17 -14.26 -17.34 -20.23
C CYS A 17 -13.20 -17.75 -19.20
N ALA A 18 -11.93 -17.55 -19.55
CA ALA A 18 -10.79 -17.72 -18.65
C ALA A 18 -9.80 -16.57 -18.86
N LEU A 19 -9.42 -15.89 -17.77
CA LEU A 19 -8.36 -14.88 -17.82
C LEU A 19 -7.00 -15.58 -17.78
N VAL A 20 -6.11 -15.12 -18.65
CA VAL A 20 -4.73 -15.58 -18.73
C VAL A 20 -3.80 -14.38 -18.71
N ASP A 21 -2.60 -14.56 -18.17
CA ASP A 21 -1.58 -13.52 -18.27
C ASP A 21 -1.04 -13.38 -19.70
N PHE A 22 -0.29 -12.32 -19.94
CA PHE A 22 0.23 -11.99 -21.27
C PHE A 22 1.10 -13.11 -21.86
N GLU A 23 1.89 -13.78 -21.03
CA GLU A 23 2.74 -14.89 -21.48
C GLU A 23 1.89 -16.06 -21.96
N ILE A 24 0.90 -16.48 -21.19
CA ILE A 24 -0.04 -17.53 -21.59
C ILE A 24 -0.83 -17.09 -22.82
N ALA A 25 -1.27 -15.83 -22.91
CA ALA A 25 -1.95 -15.29 -24.08
C ALA A 25 -1.10 -15.39 -25.35
N GLN A 26 0.20 -15.07 -25.27
CA GLN A 26 1.13 -15.24 -26.39
C GLN A 26 1.30 -16.72 -26.79
N ARG A 27 1.36 -17.63 -25.82
CA ARG A 27 1.41 -19.08 -26.10
C ARG A 27 0.15 -19.57 -26.81
N ILE A 28 -1.03 -19.11 -26.38
CA ILE A 28 -2.31 -19.41 -27.04
C ILE A 28 -2.33 -18.84 -28.47
N ALA A 29 -1.90 -17.60 -28.66
CA ALA A 29 -1.85 -16.97 -29.99
C ALA A 29 -0.90 -17.70 -30.95
N SER A 30 0.25 -18.15 -30.46
CA SER A 30 1.19 -18.98 -31.23
C SER A 30 0.59 -20.34 -31.59
N TYR A 31 -0.03 -21.03 -30.63
CA TYR A 31 -0.74 -22.29 -30.86
C TYR A 31 -1.81 -22.17 -31.96
N SER A 32 -2.59 -21.09 -31.94
CA SER A 32 -3.64 -20.81 -32.94
C SER A 32 -3.08 -20.61 -34.35
N LYS A 33 -1.84 -20.14 -34.50
CA LYS A 33 -1.22 -19.93 -35.82
C LYS A 33 -0.55 -21.18 -36.38
N MET A 34 -0.12 -22.08 -35.51
CA MET A 34 0.67 -23.26 -35.88
C MET A 34 -0.17 -24.52 -36.10
N THR A 35 -1.47 -24.48 -35.80
CA THR A 35 -2.36 -25.63 -35.84
C THR A 35 -3.51 -25.37 -36.81
N GLU A 36 -3.75 -26.27 -37.76
CA GLU A 36 -4.82 -26.12 -38.77
C GLU A 36 -6.24 -26.08 -38.17
N SER A 37 -6.46 -26.75 -37.04
CA SER A 37 -7.75 -26.79 -36.34
C SER A 37 -7.53 -26.74 -34.82
N PRO A 38 -7.28 -25.53 -34.26
CA PRO A 38 -6.98 -25.39 -32.83
C PRO A 38 -8.22 -25.70 -31.99
N VAL A 39 -8.04 -26.49 -30.92
CA VAL A 39 -9.10 -26.85 -29.98
C VAL A 39 -8.65 -26.50 -28.57
N VAL A 40 -9.53 -25.86 -27.80
CA VAL A 40 -9.30 -25.53 -26.39
C VAL A 40 -10.42 -26.11 -25.53
N LYS A 41 -10.07 -26.57 -24.33
CA LYS A 41 -11.03 -27.04 -23.32
C LYS A 41 -10.96 -26.11 -22.11
N ILE A 42 -12.08 -25.47 -21.80
CA ILE A 42 -12.26 -24.71 -20.55
C ILE A 42 -13.00 -25.63 -19.57
N SER A 43 -12.39 -25.88 -18.42
CA SER A 43 -12.99 -26.70 -17.36
C SER A 43 -13.70 -25.80 -16.33
N PRO A 44 -14.62 -26.35 -15.51
CA PRO A 44 -15.24 -25.58 -14.43
C PRO A 44 -14.21 -24.93 -13.51
N ALA A 45 -14.52 -23.71 -13.04
CA ALA A 45 -13.65 -23.00 -12.12
C ALA A 45 -13.51 -23.76 -10.81
N VAL A 46 -12.28 -23.83 -10.29
CA VAL A 46 -11.96 -24.43 -8.99
C VAL A 46 -11.23 -23.42 -8.13
N SER A 47 -11.57 -23.37 -6.85
CA SER A 47 -10.84 -22.56 -5.87
C SER A 47 -9.60 -23.33 -5.42
N VAL A 48 -8.43 -22.78 -5.71
CA VAL A 48 -7.16 -23.30 -5.20
C VAL A 48 -6.79 -22.48 -3.96
N VAL A 49 -6.54 -23.15 -2.85
CA VAL A 49 -6.10 -22.54 -1.59
C VAL A 49 -4.85 -23.24 -1.08
N GLY A 50 -4.07 -22.55 -0.25
CA GLY A 50 -2.91 -23.13 0.41
C GLY A 50 -1.58 -22.83 -0.28
N ASN A 51 -0.58 -23.68 -0.03
CA ASN A 51 0.83 -23.33 -0.23
C ASN A 51 1.28 -23.18 -1.70
N GLY A 52 0.45 -23.54 -2.67
CA GLY A 52 0.75 -23.38 -4.09
C GLY A 52 0.33 -22.04 -4.70
N VAL A 53 -0.36 -21.18 -3.94
CA VAL A 53 -0.88 -19.90 -4.43
C VAL A 53 0.00 -18.77 -3.90
N LEU A 54 0.74 -18.14 -4.79
CA LEU A 54 1.45 -16.90 -4.49
C LEU A 54 0.41 -15.80 -4.22
N SER A 55 0.52 -15.13 -3.08
CA SER A 55 -0.42 -14.09 -2.64
C SER A 55 0.20 -13.30 -1.50
N PRO A 56 0.08 -11.95 -1.48
CA PRO A 56 -0.76 -11.15 -2.37
C PRO A 56 -0.08 -10.72 -3.67
N TYR A 57 -0.89 -10.36 -4.66
CA TYR A 57 -0.49 -9.61 -5.85
C TYR A 57 -1.27 -8.29 -5.91
N VAL A 58 -0.63 -7.23 -6.42
CA VAL A 58 -1.34 -5.99 -6.71
C VAL A 58 -2.08 -6.16 -8.04
N ALA A 59 -3.41 -6.15 -7.98
CA ALA A 59 -4.28 -6.36 -9.13
C ALA A 59 -4.05 -5.34 -10.25
N SER A 60 -4.19 -5.78 -11.50
CA SER A 60 -3.95 -4.98 -12.71
C SER A 60 -4.83 -3.73 -12.79
N PHE A 61 -6.06 -3.80 -12.29
CA PHE A 61 -7.01 -2.68 -12.25
C PHE A 61 -6.77 -1.70 -11.08
N SER A 62 -5.87 -2.02 -10.14
CA SER A 62 -5.55 -1.14 -9.02
C SER A 62 -4.83 0.10 -9.54
N SER A 63 -5.34 1.29 -9.20
CA SER A 63 -4.71 2.55 -9.58
C SER A 63 -3.33 2.67 -8.92
N ARG A 64 -2.36 3.17 -9.67
CA ARG A 64 -0.97 3.34 -9.24
C ARG A 64 -0.66 4.81 -9.00
N GLY A 65 0.31 5.07 -8.12
CA GLY A 65 0.89 6.40 -7.95
C GLY A 65 1.88 6.76 -9.08
N PRO A 66 2.52 7.93 -8.97
CA PRO A 66 2.32 8.95 -7.94
C PRO A 66 0.96 9.66 -8.06
N SER A 67 0.54 10.33 -6.98
CA SER A 67 -0.65 11.18 -7.02
C SER A 67 -0.42 12.38 -7.95
N LEU A 68 -1.31 12.57 -8.93
CA LEU A 68 -1.24 13.73 -9.85
C LEU A 68 -1.45 15.06 -9.13
N ALA A 69 -2.30 15.09 -8.11
CA ALA A 69 -2.61 16.31 -7.36
C ALA A 69 -1.56 16.62 -6.29
N PHE A 70 -0.95 15.59 -5.70
CA PHE A 70 0.00 15.73 -4.59
C PHE A 70 1.18 14.76 -4.77
N PRO A 71 2.07 14.99 -5.76
CA PRO A 71 3.15 14.04 -6.09
C PRO A 71 4.18 13.84 -4.97
N ARG A 72 4.24 14.78 -4.00
CA ARG A 72 5.08 14.72 -2.80
C ARG A 72 4.48 13.85 -1.68
N ILE A 73 3.23 13.40 -1.83
CA ILE A 73 2.56 12.47 -0.93
C ILE A 73 2.42 11.13 -1.64
N LEU A 74 3.09 10.12 -1.11
CA LEU A 74 3.05 8.77 -1.65
C LEU A 74 1.62 8.22 -1.63
N LYS A 75 1.19 7.65 -2.77
CA LYS A 75 -0.10 6.97 -2.93
C LYS A 75 0.04 5.73 -3.81
N PRO A 76 -0.74 4.65 -3.57
CA PRO A 76 -1.71 4.48 -2.46
C PRO A 76 -1.02 4.39 -1.08
N ASP A 77 -1.78 4.42 0.01
CA ASP A 77 -1.19 4.30 1.36
C ASP A 77 -0.94 2.84 1.78
N ILE A 78 -1.84 1.93 1.38
CA ILE A 78 -1.85 0.52 1.83
C ILE A 78 -2.58 -0.34 0.79
N ALA A 79 -2.20 -1.62 0.68
CA ALA A 79 -2.93 -2.64 -0.06
C ALA A 79 -3.72 -3.57 0.88
N ALA A 80 -4.90 -4.01 0.44
CA ALA A 80 -5.76 -4.92 1.17
C ALA A 80 -6.52 -5.86 0.20
N PRO A 81 -7.10 -6.97 0.67
CA PRO A 81 -7.84 -7.91 -0.18
C PRO A 81 -8.99 -7.23 -0.92
N GLY A 82 -8.94 -7.28 -2.26
CA GLY A 82 -9.95 -6.63 -3.11
C GLY A 82 -10.27 -7.39 -4.39
N VAL A 83 -9.81 -8.62 -4.56
CA VAL A 83 -10.08 -9.46 -5.75
C VAL A 83 -10.91 -10.65 -5.30
N SER A 84 -12.01 -10.93 -6.02
CA SER A 84 -12.90 -12.06 -5.75
C SER A 84 -13.35 -12.14 -4.28
N ILE A 85 -13.82 -11.01 -3.75
CA ILE A 85 -14.36 -10.93 -2.39
C ILE A 85 -15.83 -11.31 -2.41
N LEU A 86 -16.20 -12.33 -1.62
CA LEU A 86 -17.59 -12.70 -1.41
C LEU A 86 -18.27 -11.70 -0.48
N ALA A 87 -19.33 -11.05 -0.95
CA ALA A 87 -20.09 -10.09 -0.16
C ALA A 87 -21.60 -10.23 -0.42
N ALA A 88 -22.41 -9.73 0.52
CA ALA A 88 -23.86 -9.71 0.37
C ALA A 88 -24.26 -8.72 -0.75
N ASP A 89 -25.20 -9.15 -1.60
CA ASP A 89 -25.84 -8.35 -2.63
C ASP A 89 -27.34 -8.63 -2.60
N ARG A 90 -28.07 -7.69 -1.97
CA ARG A 90 -29.51 -7.80 -1.69
C ARG A 90 -29.82 -9.09 -0.91
N ASN A 91 -30.51 -10.05 -1.55
CA ASN A 91 -30.94 -11.32 -0.96
C ASN A 91 -29.99 -12.48 -1.32
N SER A 92 -28.76 -12.19 -1.75
CA SER A 92 -27.80 -13.17 -2.24
C SER A 92 -26.37 -12.81 -1.82
N TYR A 93 -25.41 -13.66 -2.18
CA TYR A 93 -23.98 -13.38 -2.07
C TYR A 93 -23.33 -13.49 -3.44
N VAL A 94 -22.42 -12.56 -3.73
CA VAL A 94 -21.72 -12.49 -5.01
C VAL A 94 -20.25 -12.21 -4.78
N PHE A 95 -19.41 -12.75 -5.66
CA PHE A 95 -18.00 -12.36 -5.73
C PHE A 95 -17.89 -11.06 -6.50
N LYS A 96 -17.20 -10.08 -5.93
CA LYS A 96 -16.87 -8.80 -6.57
C LYS A 96 -15.39 -8.46 -6.39
N SER A 97 -14.86 -7.69 -7.32
CA SER A 97 -13.46 -7.30 -7.36
C SER A 97 -13.32 -5.81 -7.61
N GLY A 98 -12.54 -5.14 -6.76
CA GLY A 98 -12.26 -3.73 -6.89
C GLY A 98 -11.52 -3.18 -5.68
N THR A 99 -10.95 -2.00 -5.83
CA THR A 99 -10.46 -1.25 -4.66
C THR A 99 -11.61 -0.88 -3.71
N SER A 100 -12.84 -0.80 -4.23
CA SER A 100 -14.07 -0.70 -3.43
C SER A 100 -14.29 -1.88 -2.48
N MET A 101 -13.72 -3.06 -2.77
CA MET A 101 -13.76 -4.23 -1.89
C MET A 101 -12.57 -4.26 -0.92
N ALA A 102 -11.42 -3.67 -1.31
CA ALA A 102 -10.28 -3.47 -0.40
C ALA A 102 -10.56 -2.42 0.68
N CYS A 103 -11.22 -1.31 0.33
CA CYS A 103 -11.55 -0.21 1.24
C CYS A 103 -12.29 -0.64 2.54
N PRO A 104 -13.36 -1.46 2.51
CA PRO A 104 -14.05 -1.89 3.72
C PRO A 104 -13.19 -2.78 4.62
N HIS A 105 -12.23 -3.56 4.09
CA HIS A 105 -11.28 -4.30 4.92
C HIS A 105 -10.40 -3.34 5.73
N VAL A 106 -9.83 -2.32 5.08
CA VAL A 106 -9.03 -1.29 5.77
C VAL A 106 -9.87 -0.51 6.78
N SER A 107 -11.13 -0.22 6.44
CA SER A 107 -12.06 0.48 7.34
C SER A 107 -12.40 -0.35 8.57
N ALA A 108 -12.59 -1.67 8.43
CA ALA A 108 -12.82 -2.59 9.54
C ALA A 108 -11.59 -2.64 10.47
N VAL A 109 -10.38 -2.77 9.92
CA VAL A 109 -9.13 -2.72 10.71
C VAL A 109 -8.98 -1.38 11.43
N THR A 110 -9.27 -0.27 10.74
CA THR A 110 -9.25 1.07 11.34
C THR A 110 -10.20 1.17 12.54
N ALA A 111 -11.41 0.63 12.43
CA ALA A 111 -12.40 0.62 13.51
C ALA A 111 -11.96 -0.27 14.69
N LEU A 112 -11.39 -1.45 14.42
CA LEU A 112 -10.86 -2.34 15.44
C LEU A 112 -9.69 -1.69 16.19
N LEU A 113 -8.74 -1.07 15.48
CA LEU A 113 -7.64 -0.33 16.08
C LEU A 113 -8.15 0.84 16.92
N LYS A 114 -9.17 1.57 16.46
CA LYS A 114 -9.79 2.64 17.25
C LYS A 114 -10.48 2.10 18.52
N SER A 115 -11.03 0.89 18.47
CA SER A 115 -11.63 0.23 19.64
C SER A 115 -10.57 -0.18 20.67
N VAL A 116 -9.43 -0.72 20.21
CA VAL A 116 -8.32 -1.13 21.09
C VAL A 116 -7.56 0.08 21.62
N HIS A 117 -7.43 1.14 20.82
CA HIS A 117 -6.75 2.38 21.15
C HIS A 117 -7.67 3.61 21.03
N PRO A 118 -8.62 3.81 21.97
CA PRO A 118 -9.60 4.89 21.88
C PRO A 118 -8.98 6.30 21.80
N GLY A 119 -7.79 6.48 22.37
CA GLY A 119 -7.07 7.76 22.38
C GLY A 119 -6.29 8.08 21.10
N TRP A 120 -6.10 7.13 20.18
CA TRP A 120 -5.31 7.38 18.97
C TRP A 120 -6.03 8.33 18.01
N SER A 121 -5.27 9.25 17.43
CA SER A 121 -5.73 10.10 16.33
C SER A 121 -5.93 9.27 15.06
N PRO A 122 -6.70 9.77 14.06
CA PRO A 122 -6.81 9.10 12.76
C PRO A 122 -5.45 8.87 12.08
N THR A 123 -4.50 9.78 12.29
CA THR A 123 -3.15 9.74 11.72
C THR A 123 -2.25 8.75 12.44
N MET A 124 -2.37 8.58 13.75
CA MET A 124 -1.73 7.48 14.49
C MET A 124 -2.23 6.11 14.01
N ILE A 125 -3.54 5.94 13.80
CA ILE A 125 -4.10 4.67 13.28
C ILE A 125 -3.60 4.40 11.85
N LYS A 126 -3.64 5.42 10.98
CA LYS A 126 -3.06 5.32 9.64
C LYS A 126 -1.58 4.94 9.71
N SER A 127 -0.80 5.58 10.59
CA SER A 127 0.61 5.25 10.78
C SER A 127 0.78 3.80 11.17
N ALA A 128 0.07 3.31 12.18
CA ALA A 128 0.15 1.94 12.64
C ALA A 128 -0.11 0.94 11.50
N ILE A 129 -1.15 1.17 10.70
CA ILE A 129 -1.49 0.32 9.54
C ILE A 129 -0.36 0.34 8.50
N VAL A 130 0.17 1.52 8.15
CA VAL A 130 1.14 1.67 7.06
C VAL A 130 2.52 1.13 7.46
N THR A 131 3.00 1.40 8.67
CA THR A 131 4.36 1.03 9.10
C THR A 131 4.50 -0.44 9.51
N THR A 132 3.40 -1.15 9.71
CA THR A 132 3.39 -2.57 10.10
C THR A 132 3.00 -3.51 8.97
N ALA A 133 2.65 -2.96 7.80
CA ALA A 133 2.30 -3.71 6.61
C ALA A 133 3.45 -4.60 6.11
N SER A 134 3.10 -5.69 5.43
CA SER A 134 4.06 -6.62 4.83
C SER A 134 4.34 -6.25 3.37
N VAL A 135 5.61 -6.17 3.01
CA VAL A 135 6.05 -6.00 1.60
C VAL A 135 6.38 -7.34 0.93
N THR A 136 6.26 -8.44 1.67
CA THR A 136 6.47 -9.81 1.20
C THR A 136 5.21 -10.66 1.38
N ASP A 137 5.14 -11.73 0.60
CA ASP A 137 4.17 -12.79 0.79
C ASP A 137 4.53 -13.70 1.98
N ARG A 138 3.67 -14.69 2.24
CA ARG A 138 3.85 -15.66 3.32
C ARG A 138 5.10 -16.55 3.20
N PHE A 139 5.76 -16.57 2.04
CA PHE A 139 7.00 -17.29 1.78
C PHE A 139 8.23 -16.38 1.86
N GLY A 140 8.04 -15.10 2.20
CA GLY A 140 9.10 -14.10 2.22
C GLY A 140 9.47 -13.57 0.85
N MET A 141 8.70 -13.87 -0.20
CA MET A 141 8.94 -13.37 -1.54
C MET A 141 8.35 -11.96 -1.69
N PRO A 142 9.03 -11.03 -2.41
CA PRO A 142 8.48 -9.70 -2.67
C PRO A 142 7.11 -9.76 -3.34
N ILE A 143 6.22 -8.85 -2.95
CA ILE A 143 4.92 -8.69 -3.61
C ILE A 143 5.15 -8.27 -5.07
N HIS A 144 4.37 -8.86 -5.98
CA HIS A 144 4.41 -8.52 -7.39
C HIS A 144 3.15 -7.76 -7.79
N ALA A 145 3.29 -6.96 -8.84
CA ALA A 145 2.19 -6.27 -9.49
C ALA A 145 1.79 -7.01 -10.76
N GLU A 146 0.49 -7.26 -10.91
CA GLU A 146 -0.06 -7.55 -12.22
C GLU A 146 0.14 -6.33 -13.11
N ALA A 147 1.01 -6.49 -14.09
CA ALA A 147 1.32 -5.56 -15.15
C ALA A 147 1.63 -6.38 -16.41
N VAL A 148 1.79 -5.71 -17.55
CA VAL A 148 2.21 -6.36 -18.79
C VAL A 148 3.55 -5.74 -19.22
N PRO A 149 4.70 -6.39 -18.96
CA PRO A 149 4.88 -7.65 -18.22
C PRO A 149 4.69 -7.51 -16.70
N ARG A 150 4.52 -8.64 -15.99
CA ARG A 150 4.49 -8.63 -14.51
C ARG A 150 5.78 -8.01 -13.99
N LYS A 151 5.67 -7.18 -12.95
CA LYS A 151 6.82 -6.53 -12.32
C LYS A 151 6.82 -6.75 -10.82
N LEU A 152 7.96 -6.54 -10.18
CA LEU A 152 8.03 -6.37 -8.73
C LEU A 152 7.18 -5.15 -8.35
N ALA A 153 6.35 -5.30 -7.32
CA ALA A 153 5.56 -4.20 -6.84
C ALA A 153 6.44 -3.24 -6.04
N ASP A 154 6.22 -1.95 -6.24
CA ASP A 154 6.91 -0.87 -5.56
C ASP A 154 5.92 -0.07 -4.68
N PRO A 155 6.40 0.90 -3.87
CA PRO A 155 5.51 1.68 -3.03
C PRO A 155 4.40 2.45 -3.77
N PHE A 156 4.54 2.76 -5.07
CA PHE A 156 3.46 3.35 -5.86
C PHE A 156 2.39 2.34 -6.28
N ASP A 157 2.60 1.06 -6.03
CA ASP A 157 1.63 -0.02 -6.24
C ASP A 157 0.83 -0.37 -4.98
N PHE A 158 1.49 -0.43 -3.81
CA PHE A 158 0.87 -0.93 -2.57
C PHE A 158 1.02 0.01 -1.35
N GLY A 159 1.71 1.14 -1.47
CA GLY A 159 2.00 2.02 -0.34
C GLY A 159 2.97 1.40 0.66
N GLY A 160 2.53 1.24 1.91
CA GLY A 160 3.29 0.55 2.96
C GLY A 160 3.38 -0.97 2.78
N GLY A 161 2.51 -1.58 1.97
CA GLY A 161 2.47 -3.04 1.75
C GLY A 161 1.07 -3.61 1.87
N HIS A 162 0.99 -4.93 2.05
CA HIS A 162 -0.24 -5.63 2.41
C HIS A 162 -0.55 -5.43 3.89
N ILE A 163 -1.80 -5.05 4.19
CA ILE A 163 -2.26 -4.79 5.55
C ILE A 163 -2.06 -6.00 6.47
N ASP A 164 -1.49 -5.75 7.66
CA ASP A 164 -1.32 -6.73 8.73
C ASP A 164 -2.03 -6.23 10.00
N PRO A 165 -3.28 -6.68 10.25
CA PRO A 165 -4.05 -6.20 11.39
C PRO A 165 -3.44 -6.55 12.75
N GLU A 166 -2.79 -7.72 12.87
CA GLU A 166 -2.24 -8.18 14.14
C GLU A 166 -1.05 -7.33 14.56
N ARG A 167 -0.14 -7.05 13.61
CA ARG A 167 1.02 -6.18 13.87
C ARG A 167 0.60 -4.73 14.10
N ALA A 168 -0.45 -4.25 13.44
CA ALA A 168 -0.93 -2.88 13.58
C ALA A 168 -1.48 -2.57 14.99
N VAL A 169 -1.83 -3.58 15.80
CA VAL A 169 -2.30 -3.38 17.18
C VAL A 169 -1.18 -2.84 18.08
N ASP A 170 0.07 -3.25 17.87
CA ASP A 170 1.22 -2.75 18.65
C ASP A 170 2.38 -2.39 17.71
N PRO A 171 2.33 -1.21 17.07
CA PRO A 171 3.32 -0.79 16.08
C PRO A 171 4.64 -0.33 16.69
N GLY A 172 4.72 -0.18 18.02
CA GLY A 172 5.84 0.42 18.75
C GLY A 172 5.94 1.94 18.56
N LEU A 173 6.09 2.40 17.32
CA LEU A 173 6.19 3.82 16.95
C LEU A 173 5.06 4.22 16.00
N VAL A 174 4.59 5.46 16.13
CA VAL A 174 3.64 6.08 15.18
C VAL A 174 4.08 7.48 14.78
N TYR A 175 3.73 7.85 13.56
CA TYR A 175 3.83 9.20 13.01
C TYR A 175 2.49 9.90 13.19
N ASP A 176 2.42 10.84 14.12
CA ASP A 176 1.23 11.64 14.37
C ASP A 176 1.33 12.99 13.63
N VAL A 177 0.18 13.49 13.18
CA VAL A 177 0.05 14.78 12.50
C VAL A 177 -1.15 15.49 13.10
N ASP A 178 -0.92 16.69 13.63
CA ASP A 178 -1.99 17.56 14.10
C ASP A 178 -2.83 18.07 12.91
N ALA A 179 -4.15 18.08 13.06
CA ALA A 179 -5.06 18.52 11.99
C ALA A 179 -4.74 19.91 11.43
N ARG A 180 -4.18 20.82 12.25
CA ARG A 180 -3.76 22.16 11.83
C ARG A 180 -2.60 22.13 10.83
N GLU A 181 -1.76 21.10 10.86
CA GLU A 181 -0.66 20.94 9.91
C GLU A 181 -1.18 20.58 8.51
N TYR A 182 -2.30 19.85 8.40
CA TYR A 182 -2.96 19.66 7.10
C TYR A 182 -3.52 20.96 6.53
N ASN A 183 -4.12 21.82 7.37
CA ASN A 183 -4.61 23.12 6.92
C ASN A 183 -3.47 24.01 6.40
N LYS A 184 -2.34 24.04 7.12
CA LYS A 184 -1.14 24.74 6.66
C LYS A 184 -0.63 24.17 5.34
N PHE A 185 -0.49 22.85 5.24
CA PHE A 185 -0.05 22.17 4.03
C PHE A 185 -0.96 22.49 2.83
N PHE A 186 -2.28 22.47 3.04
CA PHE A 186 -3.26 22.75 1.99
C PHE A 186 -3.20 24.22 1.54
N ASN A 187 -3.15 25.16 2.49
CA ASN A 187 -3.03 26.58 2.19
C ASN A 187 -1.72 26.91 1.45
N CYS A 188 -0.63 26.24 1.80
CA CYS A 188 0.63 26.29 1.07
C CYS A 188 0.46 25.79 -0.37
N THR A 189 -0.16 24.62 -0.55
CA THR A 189 -0.36 24.02 -1.87
C THR A 189 -1.24 24.87 -2.79
N LEU A 190 -2.20 25.60 -2.24
CA LEU A 190 -3.05 26.54 -3.00
C LEU A 190 -2.42 27.91 -3.25
N GLY A 191 -1.22 28.19 -2.71
CA GLY A 191 -0.54 29.47 -2.87
C GLY A 191 -1.13 30.61 -2.03
N TYR A 192 -1.87 30.30 -0.96
CA TYR A 192 -2.42 31.31 -0.04
C TYR A 192 -1.43 31.78 1.03
N LEU A 193 -0.28 31.11 1.17
CA LEU A 193 0.76 31.42 2.16
C LEU A 193 2.13 31.48 1.49
N ASP A 194 2.92 32.50 1.85
CA ASP A 194 4.34 32.60 1.49
C ASP A 194 5.22 31.77 2.44
N GLY A 195 6.42 31.38 1.99
CA GLY A 195 7.41 30.68 2.84
C GLY A 195 7.16 29.19 3.06
N CYS A 196 6.36 28.57 2.18
CA CYS A 196 5.93 27.18 2.31
C CYS A 196 6.94 26.11 1.85
N GLU A 197 8.12 26.50 1.37
CA GLU A 197 9.11 25.58 0.80
C GLU A 197 9.48 24.42 1.72
N SER A 198 9.60 24.70 3.03
CA SER A 198 9.91 23.68 4.04
C SER A 198 8.72 22.78 4.37
N TYR A 199 7.47 23.20 4.14
CA TYR A 199 6.28 22.44 4.57
C TYR A 199 5.89 21.32 3.60
N TYR A 200 6.18 21.46 2.30
CA TYR A 200 5.73 20.51 1.29
C TYR A 200 6.22 19.07 1.49
N LEU A 201 7.39 18.91 2.13
CA LEU A 201 8.02 17.60 2.39
C LEU A 201 8.03 17.20 3.88
N ASN A 202 7.69 18.13 4.78
CA ASN A 202 7.81 17.94 6.23
C ASN A 202 6.49 17.61 6.93
N LEU A 203 5.40 17.39 6.18
CA LEU A 203 4.23 16.76 6.78
C LEU A 203 4.64 15.39 7.34
N ASN A 204 4.35 15.15 8.62
CA ASN A 204 4.88 14.01 9.37
C ASN A 204 4.14 12.70 9.05
N LEU A 205 4.15 12.31 7.77
CA LEU A 205 3.52 11.11 7.25
C LEU A 205 4.44 9.89 7.41
N PRO A 206 3.89 8.66 7.52
CA PRO A 206 4.63 7.40 7.61
C PRO A 206 5.28 6.97 6.27
N SER A 207 5.41 7.88 5.31
CA SER A 207 5.97 7.65 3.99
C SER A 207 6.67 8.92 3.50
N ILE A 208 7.68 8.76 2.66
CA ILE A 208 8.41 9.86 2.03
C ILE A 208 8.37 9.67 0.51
N ALA A 209 7.97 10.71 -0.21
CA ALA A 209 8.10 10.79 -1.67
C ALA A 209 8.75 12.12 -2.04
N VAL A 210 9.88 12.05 -2.73
CA VAL A 210 10.60 13.23 -3.23
C VAL A 210 10.60 13.15 -4.77
N PRO A 211 9.70 13.90 -5.44
CA PRO A 211 9.67 13.91 -6.90
C PRO A 211 10.92 14.59 -7.45
N ASP A 212 11.44 14.07 -8.56
CA ASP A 212 12.56 14.63 -9.31
C ASP A 212 13.78 15.00 -8.43
N LEU A 213 14.19 14.07 -7.56
CA LEU A 213 15.36 14.24 -6.71
C LEU A 213 16.63 14.43 -7.56
N LYS A 214 17.08 15.69 -7.67
CA LYS A 214 18.31 16.09 -8.36
C LYS A 214 19.36 16.66 -7.42
N ASP A 215 18.89 17.38 -6.41
CA ASP A 215 19.70 18.03 -5.39
C ASP A 215 19.46 17.40 -4.03
N LYS A 216 20.37 17.68 -3.09
CA LYS A 216 20.27 17.21 -1.71
C LYS A 216 18.96 17.68 -1.08
N VAL A 217 18.19 16.74 -0.52
CA VAL A 217 16.93 17.03 0.18
C VAL A 217 17.06 16.61 1.63
N VAL A 218 16.74 17.53 2.54
CA VAL A 218 16.74 17.28 3.98
C VAL A 218 15.33 17.47 4.51
N LEU A 219 14.79 16.44 5.16
CA LEU A 219 13.48 16.49 5.80
C LEU A 219 13.54 16.00 7.23
N GLN A 220 12.53 16.37 8.00
CA GLN A 220 12.38 16.00 9.40
C GLN A 220 11.15 15.13 9.59
N ARG A 221 11.27 14.14 10.47
CA ARG A 221 10.15 13.36 10.97
C ARG A 221 10.17 13.33 12.49
N THR A 222 8.99 13.13 13.05
CA THR A 222 8.77 12.95 14.48
C THR A 222 8.03 11.63 14.68
N VAL A 223 8.58 10.75 15.50
CA VAL A 223 7.91 9.51 15.92
C VAL A 223 7.49 9.64 17.36
N THR A 224 6.36 9.04 17.71
CA THR A 224 5.87 8.91 19.07
C THR A 224 5.85 7.44 19.46
N ASN A 225 6.48 7.13 20.60
CA ASN A 225 6.48 5.80 21.19
C ASN A 225 5.11 5.50 21.83
N VAL A 226 4.46 4.46 21.30
CA VAL A 226 3.18 3.93 21.80
C VAL A 226 3.33 2.50 22.35
N GLY A 227 4.53 1.93 22.27
CA GLY A 227 4.88 0.64 22.85
C GLY A 227 5.40 0.75 24.30
N PRO A 228 6.34 -0.12 24.71
CA PRO A 228 6.92 -0.12 26.05
C PRO A 228 7.52 1.24 26.45
N ALA A 229 7.41 1.60 27.73
CA ALA A 229 7.91 2.87 28.25
C ALA A 229 9.44 3.05 28.09
N GLU A 230 10.16 1.95 27.99
CA GLU A 230 11.61 1.91 27.77
C GLU A 230 11.87 1.04 26.55
N ALA A 231 12.44 1.64 25.51
CA ALA A 231 12.71 0.96 24.25
C ALA A 231 13.83 1.67 23.49
N THR A 232 14.69 0.89 22.85
CA THR A 232 15.75 1.37 21.97
C THR A 232 15.45 0.92 20.55
N TYR A 233 15.39 1.87 19.63
CA TYR A 233 15.16 1.62 18.21
C TYR A 233 16.46 1.90 17.44
N HIS A 234 16.93 0.90 16.72
CA HIS A 234 18.05 1.02 15.79
C HIS A 234 17.51 1.23 14.39
N LEU A 235 18.04 2.23 13.70
CA LEU A 235 17.66 2.52 12.34
C LEU A 235 18.29 1.52 11.37
N VAL A 236 17.49 1.06 10.39
CA VAL A 236 17.95 0.35 9.20
C VAL A 236 17.53 1.16 7.97
N VAL A 237 18.43 1.31 7.00
CA VAL A 237 18.19 2.05 5.76
C VAL A 237 18.47 1.14 4.58
N GLU A 238 17.48 1.01 3.69
CA GLU A 238 17.61 0.40 2.37
C GLU A 238 17.29 1.47 1.33
N GLY A 239 18.33 2.02 0.70
CA GLY A 239 18.21 3.13 -0.24
C GLY A 239 17.87 2.65 -1.67
N PRO A 240 17.11 3.41 -2.46
CA PRO A 240 16.94 3.15 -3.89
C PRO A 240 18.29 3.15 -4.61
N ALA A 241 18.42 2.36 -5.68
CA ALA A 241 19.63 2.32 -6.48
C ALA A 241 20.03 3.72 -6.99
N GLY A 242 21.25 4.14 -6.69
CA GLY A 242 21.79 5.44 -7.09
C GLY A 242 21.46 6.61 -6.17
N ILE A 243 20.75 6.39 -5.05
CA ILE A 243 20.42 7.43 -4.06
C ILE A 243 21.03 7.06 -2.70
N ASP A 244 21.85 7.95 -2.15
CA ASP A 244 22.38 7.81 -0.80
C ASP A 244 21.36 8.33 0.21
N VAL A 245 21.00 7.51 1.19
CA VAL A 245 20.04 7.87 2.23
C VAL A 245 20.73 7.87 3.59
N PHE A 246 20.76 9.03 4.25
CA PHE A 246 21.31 9.21 5.59
C PHE A 246 20.24 9.64 6.56
N VAL A 247 20.27 9.10 7.77
CA VAL A 247 19.30 9.45 8.81
C VAL A 247 20.02 9.66 10.13
N GLU A 248 19.59 10.67 10.87
CA GLU A 248 20.20 11.07 12.13
C GLU A 248 19.13 11.43 13.18
N PRO A 249 19.21 10.91 14.42
CA PRO A 249 20.20 9.94 14.90
C PRO A 249 19.93 8.51 14.37
N SER A 250 20.96 7.66 14.36
CA SER A 250 20.83 6.24 13.98
C SER A 250 20.23 5.36 15.08
N VAL A 251 20.13 5.89 16.30
CA VAL A 251 19.53 5.22 17.46
C VAL A 251 18.63 6.20 18.19
N ILE A 252 17.41 5.76 18.52
CA ILE A 252 16.46 6.51 19.33
C ILE A 252 16.18 5.71 20.61
N ASN A 253 16.44 6.33 21.76
CA ASN A 253 16.20 5.74 23.07
C ASN A 253 15.03 6.43 23.75
N PHE A 254 14.02 5.65 24.13
CA PHE A 254 12.94 6.08 25.00
C PHE A 254 13.17 5.53 26.41
N THR A 255 13.01 6.40 27.40
CA THR A 255 13.08 6.11 28.83
C THR A 255 11.82 6.62 29.52
N ARG A 256 11.50 6.12 30.72
CA ARG A 256 10.32 6.57 31.49
C ARG A 256 10.28 8.08 31.75
N SER A 257 11.45 8.71 31.87
CA SER A 257 11.60 10.15 32.13
C SER A 257 11.69 11.02 30.88
N SER A 258 11.91 10.43 29.70
CA SER A 258 12.06 11.19 28.45
C SER A 258 10.71 11.46 27.78
N SER A 259 10.70 12.43 26.86
CA SER A 259 9.60 12.65 25.93
C SER A 259 9.23 11.34 25.22
N LYS A 260 7.92 11.10 25.04
CA LYS A 260 7.42 10.00 24.19
C LYS A 260 7.64 10.27 22.70
N SER A 261 7.98 11.49 22.32
CA SER A 261 8.25 11.86 20.93
C SER A 261 9.73 12.14 20.71
N ALA A 262 10.25 11.63 19.59
CA ALA A 262 11.63 11.84 19.14
C ALA A 262 11.65 12.32 17.69
N LYS A 263 12.59 13.20 17.38
CA LYS A 263 12.78 13.76 16.03
C LYS A 263 14.00 13.14 15.38
N PHE A 264 13.92 12.90 14.08
CA PHE A 264 15.05 12.51 13.26
C PHE A 264 15.01 13.22 11.91
N MET A 265 16.19 13.39 11.32
CA MET A 265 16.39 13.98 10.01
C MET A 265 16.68 12.88 9.01
N VAL A 266 16.09 12.97 7.82
CA VAL A 266 16.41 12.12 6.66
C VAL A 266 17.02 13.03 5.60
N ARG A 267 18.14 12.59 5.03
CA ARG A 267 18.85 13.27 3.95
C ARG A 267 18.96 12.31 2.77
N PHE A 268 18.51 12.79 1.61
CA PHE A 268 18.69 12.17 0.32
C PHE A 268 19.70 12.98 -0.49
#